data_AF-A0A344J7D5-F1
#
_entry.id   AF-A0A344J7D5-F1
#
_cell.length_a   1.000
_cell.length_b   1.000
_cell.length_c   1.000
_cell.angle_alpha   90.00
_cell.angle_beta   90.00
_cell.angle_gamma   90.00
#
_symmetry.space_group_name_H-M   'P 1'
#
loop_
_entity.id
_entity.type
_entity.pdbx_description
1 polymer ?
#
loop_
_entity_poly.entity_id
_entity_poly.type
_entity_poly.pdbx_seq_one_letter_code
_entity_poly.pdbx_strand_id
1 'polypeptide(L)'
;MDGEKTLRYTFGLLLGLAMAAPCAWAAPKQAAKPKKPVTMEAAVARPGSYVWQPERSAEGAVVVIVSLPEQRAHIYRGGKRIGLSTVSTGSEGRETPSGHFEILQKKVMHRSNLYDDAPMPFMQRLTWDGIALHAGHVPGYPASHGCIRLPRKLAESLYAVTDLGTRVIVADENEYPEVVHPGNDAPVDAATGAYIFPDAPPPPPPVEPPRQTVTILGDGTVRVGEAAPALATATAAMPAAPTTPDPAAQPEAPPVSSNPTDRGYQPYSAPVTDPAKRIPPPPPKP
;
A
#
# COMPACT_ATOMS: atom_id res chain seq x y z
N MET A 1 -6.75 91.80 -67.54
CA MET A 1 -5.82 92.51 -66.66
C MET A 1 -5.89 91.89 -65.28
N ASP A 2 -4.86 91.27 -64.70
CA ASP A 2 -3.53 90.86 -65.21
C ASP A 2 -2.96 89.75 -64.31
N GLY A 3 -1.90 89.09 -64.80
CA GLY A 3 -0.72 88.65 -64.03
C GLY A 3 -0.92 87.55 -62.97
N GLU A 4 -0.49 86.31 -63.21
CA GLU A 4 0.91 85.81 -63.15
C GLU A 4 1.62 85.88 -61.78
N LYS A 5 2.18 84.71 -61.41
CA LYS A 5 3.46 84.51 -60.69
C LYS A 5 3.51 84.86 -59.19
N THR A 6 4.40 84.28 -58.34
CA THR A 6 5.12 82.98 -58.32
C THR A 6 5.85 82.86 -56.96
N LEU A 7 5.98 81.64 -56.42
CA LEU A 7 6.97 81.19 -55.40
C LEU A 7 6.85 81.71 -53.94
N ARG A 8 6.85 80.74 -53.00
CA ARG A 8 8.01 80.54 -52.11
C ARG A 8 8.03 79.13 -51.51
N TYR A 9 9.14 78.42 -51.75
CA TYR A 9 9.47 77.13 -51.15
C TYR A 9 9.76 77.30 -49.65
N THR A 10 9.26 76.39 -48.82
CA THR A 10 10.01 75.92 -47.64
C THR A 10 9.96 74.39 -47.60
N PHE A 11 11.13 73.78 -47.43
CA PHE A 11 11.36 72.34 -47.63
C PHE A 11 11.19 71.60 -46.30
N GLY A 12 9.97 71.16 -46.00
CA GLY A 12 9.66 70.40 -44.78
C GLY A 12 10.00 68.92 -44.92
N LEU A 13 11.22 68.53 -44.56
CA LEU A 13 11.66 67.13 -44.55
C LEU A 13 10.97 66.34 -43.42
N LEU A 14 9.77 65.83 -43.68
CA LEU A 14 9.06 64.93 -42.76
C LEU A 14 9.65 63.51 -42.85
N LEU A 15 10.61 63.22 -41.97
CA LEU A 15 11.23 61.90 -41.82
C LEU A 15 10.22 60.90 -41.23
N GLY A 16 9.43 60.28 -42.09
CA GLY A 16 8.49 59.21 -41.72
C GLY A 16 9.21 57.93 -41.31
N LEU A 17 9.51 57.79 -40.01
CA LEU A 17 10.09 56.56 -39.45
C LEU A 17 9.01 55.47 -39.35
N ALA A 18 8.83 54.71 -40.44
CA ALA A 18 7.94 53.56 -40.48
C ALA A 18 8.48 52.43 -39.58
N MET A 19 7.94 52.34 -38.36
CA MET A 19 8.19 51.24 -37.42
C MET A 19 7.57 49.95 -37.96
N ALA A 20 8.32 49.21 -38.79
CA ALA A 20 7.99 47.86 -39.18
C ALA A 20 8.14 46.92 -37.97
N ALA A 21 7.05 46.72 -37.24
CA ALA A 21 7.00 45.73 -36.16
C ALA A 21 7.23 44.33 -36.75
N PRO A 22 8.29 43.60 -36.34
CA PRO A 22 8.48 42.24 -36.81
C PRO A 22 7.35 41.37 -36.22
N CYS A 23 6.48 40.87 -37.08
CA CYS A 23 5.64 39.72 -36.74
C CYS A 23 6.57 38.55 -36.43
N ALA A 24 6.86 38.36 -35.14
CA ALA A 24 7.60 37.19 -34.67
C ALA A 24 6.76 35.95 -34.97
N TRP A 25 7.08 35.28 -36.07
CA TRP A 25 6.48 34.00 -36.43
C TRP A 25 6.90 32.99 -35.35
N ALA A 26 6.02 32.81 -34.37
CA ALA A 26 6.18 31.78 -33.37
C ALA A 26 6.12 30.43 -34.09
N ALA A 27 7.28 29.80 -34.26
CA ALA A 27 7.36 28.45 -34.78
C ALA A 27 6.45 27.55 -33.92
N PRO A 28 5.58 26.71 -34.53
CA PRO A 28 4.68 25.87 -33.76
C PRO A 28 5.50 24.96 -32.86
N LYS A 29 5.34 25.08 -31.54
CA LYS A 29 5.95 24.16 -30.58
C LYS A 29 5.52 22.76 -30.96
N GLN A 30 6.46 21.95 -31.44
CA GLN A 30 6.18 20.61 -31.92
C GLN A 30 5.55 19.80 -30.79
N ALA A 31 4.25 19.50 -30.91
CA ALA A 31 3.52 18.77 -29.89
C ALA A 31 4.22 17.42 -29.67
N ALA A 32 4.62 17.15 -28.42
CA ALA A 32 5.30 15.91 -28.09
C ALA A 32 4.40 14.73 -28.50
N LYS A 33 4.93 13.81 -29.32
CA LYS A 33 4.17 12.63 -29.75
C LYS A 33 3.63 11.90 -28.51
N PRO A 34 2.33 11.55 -28.47
CA PRO A 34 1.77 10.88 -27.30
C PRO A 34 2.52 9.57 -27.08
N LYS A 35 3.15 9.45 -25.91
CA LYS A 35 3.76 8.18 -25.48
C LYS A 35 2.63 7.16 -25.38
N LYS A 36 2.81 5.96 -25.97
CA LYS A 36 1.84 4.86 -25.80
C LYS A 36 1.58 4.66 -24.29
N PRO A 37 0.32 4.48 -23.86
CA PRO A 37 0.04 4.21 -22.45
C PRO A 37 0.79 2.95 -22.02
N VAL A 38 1.65 3.10 -21.02
CA VAL A 38 2.37 1.97 -20.42
C VAL A 38 1.40 1.27 -19.47
N THR A 39 1.20 -0.03 -19.64
CA THR A 39 0.35 -0.82 -18.74
C THR A 39 0.95 -0.88 -17.34
N MET A 40 0.14 -1.12 -16.31
CA MET A 40 0.65 -1.27 -14.94
C MET A 40 1.69 -2.40 -14.87
N GLU A 41 1.45 -3.50 -15.57
CA GLU A 41 2.32 -4.67 -15.65
C GLU A 41 3.71 -4.32 -16.19
N ALA A 42 3.79 -3.49 -17.24
CA ALA A 42 5.03 -3.05 -17.85
C ALA A 42 5.79 -2.02 -17.00
N ALA A 43 5.08 -1.23 -16.20
CA ALA A 43 5.67 -0.33 -15.21
C ALA A 43 6.22 -1.11 -13.98
N VAL A 44 5.61 -2.25 -13.63
CA VAL A 44 5.98 -3.13 -12.52
C VAL A 44 6.86 -4.30 -13.00
N ALA A 45 7.86 -3.99 -13.83
CA ALA A 45 8.74 -4.97 -14.46
C ALA A 45 10.05 -5.25 -13.70
N ARG A 46 10.35 -4.53 -12.60
CA ARG A 46 11.62 -4.65 -11.86
C ARG A 46 11.40 -4.90 -10.37
N PRO A 47 12.32 -5.59 -9.67
CA PRO A 47 12.30 -5.67 -8.21
C PRO A 47 12.19 -4.29 -7.54
N GLY A 48 11.27 -4.15 -6.58
CA GLY A 48 11.00 -2.89 -5.89
C GLY A 48 10.18 -1.86 -6.68
N SER A 49 9.79 -2.15 -7.93
CA SER A 49 8.91 -1.27 -8.71
C SER A 49 7.44 -1.46 -8.32
N TYR A 50 6.67 -0.37 -8.43
CA TYR A 50 5.25 -0.29 -8.14
C TYR A 50 4.58 0.82 -8.96
N VAL A 51 3.26 0.75 -9.09
CA VAL A 51 2.36 1.80 -9.59
C VAL A 51 1.32 2.09 -8.51
N TRP A 52 0.99 3.37 -8.34
CA TRP A 52 -0.05 3.85 -7.43
C TRP A 52 -0.88 4.91 -8.15
N GLN A 53 -2.18 4.67 -8.27
CA GLN A 53 -3.17 5.46 -9.01
C GLN A 53 -4.52 5.45 -8.25
N PRO A 54 -4.59 6.04 -7.04
CA PRO A 54 -5.80 6.07 -6.21
C PRO A 54 -6.97 6.78 -6.90
N GLU A 55 -6.71 7.68 -7.85
CA GLU A 55 -7.70 8.36 -8.67
C GLU A 55 -8.50 7.43 -9.60
N ARG A 56 -8.08 6.17 -9.81
CA ARG A 56 -8.87 5.17 -10.54
C ARG A 56 -10.15 4.76 -9.82
N SER A 57 -10.23 4.97 -8.50
CA SER A 57 -11.44 4.76 -7.70
C SER A 57 -11.36 5.58 -6.42
N ALA A 58 -12.22 6.58 -6.28
CA ALA A 58 -12.25 7.45 -5.11
C ALA A 58 -12.74 6.73 -3.85
N GLU A 59 -13.70 5.82 -4.00
CA GLU A 59 -14.52 5.25 -2.92
C GLU A 59 -14.69 3.73 -3.05
N GLY A 60 -15.32 3.11 -2.04
CA GLY A 60 -15.58 1.66 -1.97
C GLY A 60 -14.53 0.90 -1.14
N ALA A 61 -14.82 -0.38 -0.89
CA ALA A 61 -13.98 -1.23 -0.05
C ALA A 61 -12.58 -1.42 -0.66
N VAL A 62 -11.54 -1.39 0.18
CA VAL A 62 -10.16 -1.73 -0.20
C VAL A 62 -9.93 -3.22 -0.02
N VAL A 63 -9.29 -3.84 -1.02
CA VAL A 63 -8.87 -5.26 -0.97
C VAL A 63 -7.45 -5.37 -1.53
N VAL A 64 -6.61 -6.17 -0.87
CA VAL A 64 -5.28 -6.52 -1.37
C VAL A 64 -5.27 -7.98 -1.79
N ILE A 65 -4.72 -8.28 -2.96
CA ILE A 65 -4.44 -9.65 -3.41
C ILE A 65 -2.93 -9.78 -3.59
N VAL A 66 -2.32 -10.74 -2.89
CA VAL A 66 -0.90 -11.04 -2.97
C VAL A 66 -0.74 -12.36 -3.70
N SER A 67 -0.27 -12.30 -4.95
CA SER A 67 0.10 -13.49 -5.72
C SER A 67 1.48 -13.97 -5.29
N LEU A 68 1.55 -15.15 -4.69
CA LEU A 68 2.81 -15.80 -4.32
C LEU A 68 3.66 -16.15 -5.55
N PRO A 69 3.15 -16.84 -6.59
CA PRO A 69 3.98 -17.23 -7.74
C PRO A 69 4.43 -16.04 -8.59
N GLU A 70 3.61 -14.97 -8.72
CA GLU A 70 4.04 -13.76 -9.45
C GLU A 70 4.95 -12.83 -8.63
N GLN A 71 5.07 -13.05 -7.31
CA GLN A 71 5.65 -12.10 -6.34
C GLN A 71 5.06 -10.69 -6.49
N ARG A 72 3.73 -10.59 -6.51
CA ARG A 72 3.01 -9.31 -6.71
C ARG A 72 1.94 -9.04 -5.66
N ALA A 73 1.74 -7.76 -5.38
CA ALA A 73 0.58 -7.25 -4.64
C ALA A 73 -0.25 -6.36 -5.56
N HIS A 74 -1.54 -6.67 -5.65
CA HIS A 74 -2.55 -5.96 -6.42
C HIS A 74 -3.50 -5.31 -5.41
N ILE A 75 -3.64 -3.98 -5.48
CA ILE A 75 -4.42 -3.20 -4.54
C ILE A 75 -5.64 -2.66 -5.27
N TYR A 76 -6.82 -2.97 -4.76
CA TYR A 76 -8.10 -2.58 -5.32
C TYR A 76 -8.85 -1.66 -4.37
N ARG A 77 -9.66 -0.74 -4.93
CA ARG A 77 -10.69 0.00 -4.19
C ARG A 77 -11.96 0.06 -5.04
N GLY A 78 -13.12 -0.26 -4.47
CA GLY A 78 -14.37 -0.25 -5.23
C GLY A 78 -14.33 -1.22 -6.42
N GLY A 79 -13.67 -2.36 -6.25
CA GLY A 79 -13.44 -3.35 -7.32
C GLY A 79 -12.41 -2.95 -8.39
N LYS A 80 -11.86 -1.73 -8.41
CA LYS A 80 -10.88 -1.29 -9.43
C LYS A 80 -9.44 -1.28 -8.89
N ARG A 81 -8.48 -1.77 -9.67
CA ARG A 81 -7.06 -1.84 -9.26
C ARG A 81 -6.43 -0.44 -9.20
N ILE A 82 -6.28 0.11 -8.00
CA ILE A 82 -5.62 1.40 -7.72
C ILE A 82 -4.10 1.26 -7.53
N GLY A 83 -3.58 0.04 -7.35
CA GLY A 83 -2.14 -0.18 -7.20
C GLY A 83 -1.67 -1.55 -7.66
N LEU A 84 -0.41 -1.63 -8.09
CA LEU A 84 0.27 -2.87 -8.45
C LEU A 84 1.73 -2.76 -7.99
N SER A 85 2.31 -3.83 -7.45
CA SER A 85 3.70 -3.83 -6.99
C SER A 85 4.34 -5.19 -7.05
N THR A 86 5.66 -5.21 -7.27
CA THR A 86 6.48 -6.35 -6.84
C THR A 86 6.53 -6.42 -5.31
N VAL A 87 6.62 -7.63 -4.77
CA VAL A 87 6.80 -7.89 -3.33
C VAL A 87 7.95 -8.87 -3.10
N SER A 88 8.25 -9.15 -1.83
CA SER A 88 9.11 -10.26 -1.45
C SER A 88 8.57 -10.95 -0.21
N THR A 89 8.12 -12.19 -0.41
CA THR A 89 7.42 -13.02 0.58
C THR A 89 8.39 -13.93 1.34
N GLY A 90 7.84 -14.86 2.12
CA GLY A 90 8.58 -15.85 2.89
C GLY A 90 9.48 -16.74 2.04
N SER A 91 10.73 -16.93 2.50
CA SER A 91 11.68 -17.86 1.89
C SER A 91 11.35 -19.32 2.21
N GLU A 92 11.99 -20.27 1.51
CA GLU A 92 11.90 -21.71 1.79
C GLU A 92 12.12 -22.02 3.29
N GLY A 93 11.23 -22.82 3.88
CA GLY A 93 11.16 -23.16 5.30
C GLY A 93 10.62 -22.04 6.20
N ARG A 94 10.19 -20.91 5.63
CA ARG A 94 9.59 -19.74 6.29
C ARG A 94 8.58 -19.07 5.35
N GLU A 95 7.76 -19.89 4.71
CA GLU A 95 6.79 -19.51 3.69
C GLU A 95 5.78 -18.47 4.22
N THR A 96 5.25 -17.63 3.32
CA THR A 96 4.06 -16.84 3.65
C THR A 96 2.86 -17.76 3.50
N PRO A 97 2.01 -17.92 4.53
CA PRO A 97 0.80 -18.74 4.40
C PRO A 97 -0.14 -18.12 3.37
N SER A 98 -0.64 -18.96 2.47
CA SER A 98 -1.81 -18.68 1.63
C SER A 98 -3.08 -18.60 2.50
N GLY A 99 -4.11 -17.93 2.00
CA GLY A 99 -5.40 -17.82 2.69
C GLY A 99 -6.09 -16.47 2.54
N HIS A 100 -7.26 -16.40 3.15
CA HIS A 100 -8.01 -15.16 3.34
C HIS A 100 -7.73 -14.58 4.73
N PHE A 101 -7.21 -13.35 4.76
CA PHE A 101 -6.83 -12.63 5.97
C PHE A 101 -7.55 -11.29 6.06
N GLU A 102 -7.50 -10.71 7.26
CA GLU A 102 -7.89 -9.34 7.55
C GLU A 102 -6.73 -8.61 8.22
N ILE A 103 -6.69 -7.27 8.12
CA ILE A 103 -5.72 -6.48 8.87
C ILE A 103 -6.16 -6.41 10.34
N LEU A 104 -5.42 -7.10 11.19
CA LEU A 104 -5.66 -7.24 12.63
C LEU A 104 -5.08 -6.09 13.45
N GLN A 105 -3.93 -5.54 13.01
CA GLN A 105 -3.23 -4.45 13.69
C GLN A 105 -2.49 -3.58 12.67
N LYS A 106 -2.33 -2.29 12.99
CA LYS A 106 -1.58 -1.32 12.19
C LYS A 106 -0.62 -0.51 13.08
N LYS A 107 0.65 -0.41 12.68
CA LYS A 107 1.65 0.47 13.33
C LYS A 107 2.59 1.10 12.30
N VAL A 108 2.66 2.43 12.27
CA VAL A 108 3.59 3.20 11.40
C VAL A 108 5.05 2.87 11.72
N MET A 109 5.39 2.84 13.02
CA MET A 109 6.68 2.37 13.51
C MET A 109 6.46 1.08 14.30
N HIS A 110 6.82 -0.06 13.69
CA HIS A 110 6.92 -1.34 14.36
C HIS A 110 8.34 -1.87 14.26
N ARG A 111 8.68 -2.75 15.19
CA ARG A 111 9.92 -3.52 15.22
C ARG A 111 9.57 -4.95 15.60
N SER A 112 10.24 -5.92 15.00
CA SER A 112 9.92 -7.33 15.21
C SER A 112 10.35 -7.78 16.60
N ASN A 113 9.38 -8.24 17.40
CA ASN A 113 9.65 -8.92 18.69
C ASN A 113 10.42 -10.25 18.50
N LEU A 114 10.35 -10.86 17.31
CA LEU A 114 10.90 -12.19 17.01
C LEU A 114 12.26 -12.14 16.28
N TYR A 115 12.63 -10.99 15.71
CA TYR A 115 13.78 -10.85 14.81
C TYR A 115 14.60 -9.61 15.15
N ASP A 116 15.37 -9.67 16.23
CA ASP A 116 16.41 -8.69 16.62
C ASP A 116 15.98 -7.22 16.47
N ASP A 117 14.78 -6.88 16.95
CA ASP A 117 14.22 -5.52 16.93
C ASP A 117 14.16 -4.91 15.50
N ALA A 118 14.12 -5.76 14.46
CA ALA A 118 14.22 -5.35 13.06
C ALA A 118 13.04 -4.45 12.65
N PRO A 119 13.30 -3.31 11.98
CA PRO A 119 12.27 -2.33 11.68
C PRO A 119 11.27 -2.85 10.63
N MET A 120 9.98 -2.70 10.94
CA MET A 120 8.85 -2.99 10.08
C MET A 120 7.99 -1.71 9.91
N PRO A 121 8.42 -0.74 9.09
CA PRO A 121 7.65 0.50 8.90
C PRO A 121 6.34 0.23 8.16
N PHE A 122 5.28 0.94 8.55
CA PHE A 122 3.93 0.77 8.00
C PHE A 122 3.40 -0.67 8.09
N MET A 123 3.66 -1.32 9.24
CA MET A 123 3.22 -2.69 9.51
C MET A 123 1.70 -2.79 9.55
N GLN A 124 1.19 -3.81 8.85
CA GLN A 124 -0.20 -4.23 8.79
C GLN A 124 -0.25 -5.74 9.04
N ARG A 125 -0.64 -6.15 10.24
CA ARG A 125 -0.61 -7.55 10.71
C ARG A 125 -1.77 -8.35 10.12
N LEU A 126 -1.48 -9.56 9.64
CA LEU A 126 -2.46 -10.52 9.08
C LEU A 126 -2.72 -11.71 10.01
N THR A 127 -1.74 -12.06 10.84
CA THR A 127 -1.82 -13.19 11.77
C THR A 127 -1.21 -12.83 13.13
N TRP A 128 -1.61 -13.54 14.18
CA TRP A 128 -1.10 -13.27 15.52
C TRP A 128 0.33 -13.79 15.77
N ASP A 129 0.72 -14.86 15.07
CA ASP A 129 2.07 -15.45 15.15
C ASP A 129 3.19 -14.55 14.58
N GLY A 130 2.89 -13.65 13.63
CA GLY A 130 3.88 -12.68 13.15
C GLY A 130 3.69 -12.11 11.75
N ILE A 131 2.89 -12.76 10.88
CA ILE A 131 2.82 -12.41 9.46
C ILE A 131 2.15 -11.04 9.27
N ALA A 132 2.79 -10.19 8.48
CA ALA A 132 2.35 -8.83 8.21
C ALA A 132 2.81 -8.34 6.82
N LEU A 133 2.10 -7.37 6.25
CA LEU A 133 2.64 -6.49 5.22
C LEU A 133 3.45 -5.37 5.88
N HIS A 134 4.63 -5.03 5.35
CA HIS A 134 5.39 -3.86 5.81
C HIS A 134 6.39 -3.39 4.75
N ALA A 135 6.92 -2.18 4.93
CA ALA A 135 8.03 -1.69 4.12
C ALA A 135 9.30 -2.54 4.34
N GLY A 136 9.96 -2.95 3.26
CA GLY A 136 11.19 -3.75 3.35
C GLY A 136 11.99 -3.79 2.05
N HIS A 137 13.10 -4.52 2.05
CA HIS A 137 13.86 -4.77 0.83
C HIS A 137 13.12 -5.79 -0.06
N VAL A 138 13.02 -5.49 -1.36
CA VAL A 138 12.32 -6.31 -2.36
C VAL A 138 13.34 -6.73 -3.44
N PRO A 139 14.04 -7.86 -3.26
CA PRO A 139 15.10 -8.30 -4.18
C PRO A 139 14.57 -8.98 -5.46
N GLY A 140 13.26 -9.24 -5.55
CA GLY A 140 12.62 -9.88 -6.72
C GLY A 140 12.37 -11.37 -6.59
N TYR A 141 12.59 -11.94 -5.40
CA TYR A 141 12.32 -13.33 -5.04
C TYR A 141 11.90 -13.42 -3.56
N PRO A 142 11.29 -14.54 -3.12
CA PRO A 142 10.93 -14.74 -1.71
C PRO A 142 12.18 -14.80 -0.82
N ALA A 143 12.27 -13.93 0.18
CA ALA A 143 13.48 -13.75 1.00
C ALA A 143 13.19 -13.13 2.38
N SER A 144 11.97 -13.29 2.90
CA SER A 144 11.57 -12.88 4.25
C SER A 144 11.42 -14.10 5.18
N HIS A 145 11.01 -13.83 6.43
CA HIS A 145 10.54 -14.81 7.39
C HIS A 145 9.00 -14.76 7.43
N GLY A 146 8.34 -15.23 6.36
CA GLY A 146 6.88 -15.20 6.19
C GLY A 146 6.22 -13.83 5.91
N CYS A 147 6.76 -12.70 6.39
CA CYS A 147 6.19 -11.37 6.14
C CYS A 147 6.23 -10.93 4.66
N ILE A 148 5.25 -10.14 4.22
CA ILE A 148 5.14 -9.62 2.85
C ILE A 148 5.81 -8.25 2.77
N ARG A 149 7.00 -8.18 2.15
CA ARG A 149 7.76 -6.94 2.06
C ARG A 149 7.35 -6.13 0.83
N LEU A 150 7.07 -4.84 1.06
CA LEU A 150 6.61 -3.87 0.07
C LEU A 150 7.66 -2.75 -0.14
N PRO A 151 7.70 -2.10 -1.32
CA PRO A 151 8.43 -0.86 -1.51
C PRO A 151 7.92 0.23 -0.55
N ARG A 152 8.82 0.97 0.13
CA ARG A 152 8.45 1.84 1.26
C ARG A 152 7.32 2.83 0.98
N LYS A 153 7.36 3.53 -0.17
CA LYS A 153 6.33 4.51 -0.55
C LYS A 153 4.97 3.87 -0.85
N LEU A 154 4.96 2.63 -1.35
CA LEU A 154 3.72 1.88 -1.50
C LEU A 154 3.19 1.44 -0.13
N ALA A 155 4.05 0.95 0.76
CA ALA A 155 3.65 0.54 2.10
C ALA A 155 2.99 1.71 2.87
N GLU A 156 3.56 2.91 2.76
CA GLU A 156 3.01 4.17 3.25
C GLU A 156 1.64 4.49 2.63
N SER A 157 1.54 4.44 1.30
CA SER A 157 0.29 4.73 0.57
C SER A 157 -0.81 3.72 0.86
N LEU A 158 -0.47 2.43 0.98
CA LEU A 158 -1.38 1.35 1.34
C LEU A 158 -1.87 1.55 2.78
N TYR A 159 -0.94 1.77 3.73
CA TYR A 159 -1.28 2.02 5.13
C TYR A 159 -2.22 3.21 5.31
N ALA A 160 -2.14 4.23 4.44
CA ALA A 160 -3.03 5.38 4.47
C ALA A 160 -4.47 5.10 3.97
N VAL A 161 -4.72 3.98 3.27
CA VAL A 161 -6.03 3.68 2.67
C VAL A 161 -6.69 2.40 3.17
N THR A 162 -5.99 1.59 3.96
CA THR A 162 -6.55 0.41 4.63
C THR A 162 -7.06 0.77 6.02
N ASP A 163 -7.95 -0.06 6.56
CA ASP A 163 -8.41 -0.04 7.94
C ASP A 163 -8.27 -1.43 8.60
N LEU A 164 -8.56 -1.53 9.90
CA LEU A 164 -8.71 -2.85 10.53
C LEU A 164 -9.89 -3.59 9.89
N GLY A 165 -9.78 -4.90 9.72
CA GLY A 165 -10.75 -5.70 8.95
C GLY A 165 -10.59 -5.60 7.43
N THR A 166 -9.66 -4.78 6.91
CA THR A 166 -9.40 -4.75 5.45
C THR A 166 -8.92 -6.11 4.97
N ARG A 167 -9.56 -6.59 3.90
CA ARG A 167 -9.29 -7.92 3.34
C ARG A 167 -7.92 -7.98 2.65
N VAL A 168 -7.18 -9.04 2.94
CA VAL A 168 -5.97 -9.43 2.23
C VAL A 168 -6.06 -10.90 1.83
N ILE A 169 -6.04 -11.19 0.53
CA ILE A 169 -5.83 -12.55 0.03
C ILE A 169 -4.33 -12.78 -0.14
N VAL A 170 -3.84 -13.94 0.28
CA VAL A 170 -2.55 -14.47 -0.17
C VAL A 170 -2.83 -15.71 -1.01
N ALA A 171 -2.57 -15.60 -2.31
CA ALA A 171 -2.95 -16.60 -3.31
C ALA A 171 -1.77 -17.48 -3.71
N ASP A 172 -1.95 -18.79 -3.58
CA ASP A 172 -1.11 -19.82 -4.19
C ASP A 172 -1.86 -20.46 -5.38
N GLU A 173 -1.10 -20.96 -6.36
CA GLU A 173 -1.65 -21.60 -7.57
C GLU A 173 -2.53 -22.82 -7.26
N ASN A 174 -2.23 -23.56 -6.18
CA ASN A 174 -2.92 -24.81 -5.84
C ASN A 174 -4.15 -24.60 -4.95
N GLU A 175 -4.26 -23.45 -4.28
CA GLU A 175 -5.32 -23.18 -3.29
C GLU A 175 -6.29 -22.08 -3.76
N TYR A 176 -5.81 -21.07 -4.50
CA TYR A 176 -6.59 -19.90 -4.94
C TYR A 176 -6.35 -19.54 -6.43
N PRO A 177 -6.45 -20.50 -7.38
CA PRO A 177 -6.14 -20.28 -8.80
C PRO A 177 -7.02 -19.20 -9.47
N GLU A 178 -8.22 -18.94 -8.94
CA GLU A 178 -9.16 -17.95 -9.45
C GLU A 178 -8.73 -16.49 -9.18
N VAL A 179 -7.79 -16.27 -8.25
CA VAL A 179 -7.26 -14.94 -7.89
C VAL A 179 -5.73 -14.83 -7.94
N VAL A 180 -5.02 -15.90 -8.32
CA VAL A 180 -3.54 -15.91 -8.39
C VAL A 180 -2.97 -15.06 -9.54
N HIS A 181 -3.75 -14.82 -10.61
CA HIS A 181 -3.42 -13.96 -11.74
C HIS A 181 -4.43 -12.80 -11.93
N PRO A 182 -4.59 -11.86 -10.96
CA PRO A 182 -5.77 -11.02 -10.91
C PRO A 182 -5.63 -9.75 -11.77
N GLY A 183 -6.67 -9.47 -12.57
CA GLY A 183 -6.70 -8.41 -13.58
C GLY A 183 -6.87 -6.98 -13.03
N ASN A 184 -7.40 -6.09 -13.88
CA ASN A 184 -7.69 -4.70 -13.50
C ASN A 184 -8.91 -4.52 -12.59
N ASP A 185 -9.78 -5.53 -12.57
CA ASP A 185 -11.00 -5.59 -11.78
C ASP A 185 -10.85 -6.73 -10.76
N ALA A 186 -11.29 -6.49 -9.52
CA ALA A 186 -11.23 -7.48 -8.46
C ALA A 186 -12.43 -8.44 -8.53
N PRO A 187 -12.26 -9.71 -8.17
CA PRO A 187 -13.37 -10.64 -7.97
C PRO A 187 -14.00 -10.48 -6.57
N VAL A 188 -14.24 -9.24 -6.18
CA VAL A 188 -14.96 -8.87 -4.94
C VAL A 188 -16.10 -7.91 -5.26
N ASP A 189 -17.16 -7.97 -4.45
CA ASP A 189 -18.18 -6.94 -4.44
C ASP A 189 -17.55 -5.57 -4.13
N ALA A 190 -17.89 -4.56 -4.95
CA ALA A 190 -17.24 -3.26 -4.91
C ALA A 190 -17.60 -2.45 -3.65
N ALA A 191 -18.79 -2.65 -3.08
CA ALA A 191 -19.24 -1.90 -1.92
C ALA A 191 -18.68 -2.48 -0.61
N THR A 192 -18.67 -3.81 -0.48
CA THR A 192 -18.39 -4.53 0.77
C THR A 192 -17.01 -5.19 0.82
N GLY A 193 -16.38 -5.48 -0.32
CA GLY A 193 -15.20 -6.35 -0.36
C GLY A 193 -15.52 -7.82 -0.07
N ALA A 194 -16.80 -8.22 -0.11
CA ALA A 194 -17.22 -9.62 -0.08
C ALA A 194 -16.67 -10.37 -1.31
N TYR A 195 -16.28 -11.64 -1.18
CA TYR A 195 -15.91 -12.43 -2.35
C TYR A 195 -17.15 -12.73 -3.18
N ILE A 196 -17.01 -12.71 -4.51
CA ILE A 196 -18.09 -13.11 -5.43
C ILE A 196 -18.09 -14.64 -5.61
N PHE A 197 -17.05 -15.35 -5.14
CA PHE A 197 -16.98 -16.80 -5.13
C PHE A 197 -17.72 -17.38 -3.90
N PRO A 198 -18.73 -18.25 -4.08
CA PRO A 198 -19.54 -18.76 -2.97
C PRO A 198 -18.83 -19.83 -2.13
N ASP A 199 -17.80 -20.49 -2.67
CA ASP A 199 -17.13 -21.65 -2.07
C ASP A 199 -15.79 -21.31 -1.40
N ALA A 200 -15.44 -20.01 -1.30
CA ALA A 200 -14.25 -19.57 -0.57
C ALA A 200 -14.37 -20.03 0.90
N PRO A 201 -13.42 -20.81 1.44
CA PRO A 201 -13.48 -21.24 2.82
C PRO A 201 -13.55 -19.99 3.72
N PRO A 202 -14.39 -19.97 4.76
CA PRO A 202 -14.44 -18.84 5.66
C PRO A 202 -13.02 -18.57 6.18
N PRO A 203 -12.57 -17.30 6.25
CA PRO A 203 -11.24 -16.99 6.76
C PRO A 203 -11.10 -17.69 8.12
N PRO A 204 -9.94 -18.33 8.39
CA PRO A 204 -9.74 -19.01 9.66
C PRO A 204 -10.13 -18.04 10.78
N PRO A 205 -10.98 -18.48 11.74
CA PRO A 205 -11.58 -17.56 12.71
C PRO A 205 -10.45 -16.73 13.33
N PRO A 206 -10.61 -15.40 13.47
CA PRO A 206 -9.56 -14.56 14.02
C PRO A 206 -9.11 -15.18 15.33
N VAL A 207 -7.89 -15.75 15.36
CA VAL A 207 -7.33 -16.31 16.58
C VAL A 207 -7.40 -15.17 17.59
N GLU A 208 -7.96 -15.40 18.78
CA GLU A 208 -8.08 -14.27 19.71
C GLU A 208 -6.68 -13.69 19.96
N PRO A 209 -6.54 -12.35 20.14
CA PRO A 209 -5.28 -11.79 20.63
C PRO A 209 -4.86 -12.59 21.87
N PRO A 210 -3.58 -13.02 21.97
CA PRO A 210 -3.15 -13.88 23.06
C PRO A 210 -3.50 -13.24 24.40
N ARG A 211 -4.27 -13.97 25.22
CA ARG A 211 -4.86 -13.39 26.43
C ARG A 211 -3.75 -13.05 27.41
N GLN A 212 -3.58 -11.76 27.68
CA GLN A 212 -2.62 -11.28 28.66
C GLN A 212 -3.15 -11.60 30.06
N THR A 213 -2.51 -12.55 30.74
CA THR A 213 -2.80 -12.87 32.13
C THR A 213 -2.05 -11.89 33.01
N VAL A 214 -2.79 -10.97 33.63
CA VAL A 214 -2.24 -9.99 34.56
C VAL A 214 -2.31 -10.55 35.98
N THR A 215 -1.23 -11.17 36.43
CA THR A 215 -1.09 -11.66 37.81
C THR A 215 -0.57 -10.53 38.70
N ILE A 216 -1.42 -10.01 39.57
CA ILE A 216 -1.00 -9.13 40.65
C ILE A 216 -0.56 -10.00 41.83
N LEU A 217 0.73 -9.98 42.14
CA LEU A 217 1.29 -10.68 43.30
C LEU A 217 0.94 -9.91 44.60
N GLY A 218 0.95 -10.61 45.74
CA GLY A 218 0.55 -10.05 47.03
C GLY A 218 1.45 -8.94 47.58
N ASP A 219 2.60 -8.69 46.94
CA ASP A 219 3.51 -7.56 47.20
C ASP A 219 3.19 -6.32 46.32
N GLY A 220 2.14 -6.39 45.49
CA GLY A 220 1.75 -5.35 44.54
C GLY A 220 2.50 -5.40 43.21
N THR A 221 3.42 -6.35 43.00
CA THR A 221 4.08 -6.48 41.69
C THR A 221 3.15 -7.09 40.65
N VAL A 222 3.05 -6.43 39.50
CA VAL A 222 2.22 -6.88 38.37
C VAL A 222 3.10 -7.69 37.41
N ARG A 223 2.76 -8.96 37.21
CA ARG A 223 3.34 -9.82 36.18
C ARG A 223 2.35 -10.01 35.04
N VAL A 224 2.70 -9.55 33.85
CA VAL A 224 1.96 -9.83 32.62
C VAL A 224 2.56 -11.09 31.99
N GLY A 225 1.81 -12.18 31.99
CA GLY A 225 2.14 -13.41 31.27
C GLY A 225 1.28 -13.53 30.01
N GLU A 226 1.87 -14.02 28.92
CA GLU A 226 1.13 -14.29 27.68
C GLU A 226 0.55 -15.71 27.75
N ALA A 227 -0.78 -15.84 27.79
CA ALA A 227 -1.41 -17.16 27.71
C ALA A 227 -1.41 -17.63 26.26
N ALA A 228 -0.89 -18.83 26.01
CA ALA A 228 -0.93 -19.46 24.70
C ALA A 228 -2.39 -19.54 24.20
N PRO A 229 -2.65 -19.31 22.90
CA PRO A 229 -4.00 -19.37 22.36
C PRO A 229 -4.58 -20.76 22.56
N ALA A 230 -5.77 -20.83 23.17
CA ALA A 230 -6.50 -22.07 23.25
C ALA A 230 -6.93 -22.48 21.83
N LEU A 231 -6.46 -23.65 21.38
CA LEU A 231 -7.00 -24.32 20.20
C LEU A 231 -8.49 -24.57 20.43
N ALA A 232 -9.33 -23.77 19.79
CA ALA A 232 -10.78 -23.90 19.87
C ALA A 232 -11.22 -25.16 19.12
N THR A 233 -11.28 -26.29 19.82
CA THR A 233 -11.92 -27.51 19.33
C THR A 233 -13.42 -27.24 19.20
N ALA A 234 -13.87 -27.02 17.96
CA ALA A 234 -15.26 -26.85 17.63
C ALA A 234 -16.05 -28.16 17.85
N THR A 235 -16.62 -28.33 19.04
CA THR A 235 -17.67 -29.32 19.29
C THR A 235 -19.02 -28.61 19.23
N ALA A 236 -19.85 -28.98 18.26
CA ALA A 236 -21.13 -28.34 18.03
C ALA A 236 -22.17 -28.72 19.11
N ALA A 237 -22.81 -27.72 19.70
CA ALA A 237 -24.12 -27.83 20.35
C ALA A 237 -24.81 -26.46 20.38
N MET A 238 -25.89 -26.30 19.60
CA MET A 238 -26.76 -25.12 19.71
C MET A 238 -27.68 -25.26 20.92
N PRO A 239 -27.95 -24.17 21.65
CA PRO A 239 -29.23 -23.93 22.29
C PRO A 239 -29.99 -22.79 21.60
N ALA A 240 -31.31 -22.78 21.76
CA ALA A 240 -32.22 -21.88 21.07
C ALA A 240 -32.14 -20.42 21.56
N ALA A 241 -32.61 -19.49 20.71
CA ALA A 241 -32.62 -18.06 20.95
C ALA A 241 -33.60 -17.61 22.07
N PRO A 242 -33.29 -16.51 22.77
CA PRO A 242 -34.28 -15.67 23.43
C PRO A 242 -34.55 -14.36 22.68
N THR A 243 -35.76 -13.87 22.87
CA THR A 243 -36.46 -12.73 22.26
C THR A 243 -35.88 -11.33 22.52
N THR A 244 -36.19 -10.39 21.61
CA THR A 244 -35.96 -8.93 21.68
C THR A 244 -36.54 -8.26 22.93
N PRO A 245 -35.79 -7.33 23.55
CA PRO A 245 -36.12 -5.87 23.55
C PRO A 245 -34.86 -4.97 23.39
N ASP A 246 -34.88 -3.65 23.16
CA ASP A 246 -35.82 -2.65 22.59
C ASP A 246 -35.00 -1.36 22.26
N PRO A 247 -35.34 -0.48 21.29
CA PRO A 247 -34.32 0.42 20.70
C PRO A 247 -34.25 1.82 21.31
N ALA A 248 -33.27 2.07 22.21
CA ALA A 248 -32.82 3.42 22.57
C ALA A 248 -31.36 3.44 23.07
N ALA A 249 -30.70 4.60 22.94
CA ALA A 249 -29.35 4.95 23.40
C ALA A 249 -28.14 4.41 22.58
N GLN A 250 -27.76 5.17 21.55
CA GLN A 250 -26.36 5.23 21.10
C GLN A 250 -25.56 6.19 22.01
N PRO A 251 -24.35 5.84 22.47
CA PRO A 251 -23.40 6.82 23.00
C PRO A 251 -22.59 7.46 21.86
N GLU A 252 -22.41 8.78 21.91
CA GLU A 252 -21.66 9.57 20.93
C GLU A 252 -20.15 9.25 20.91
N ALA A 253 -19.52 9.44 19.75
CA ALA A 253 -18.08 9.24 19.59
C ALA A 253 -17.26 10.39 20.22
N PRO A 254 -16.16 10.13 20.92
CA PRO A 254 -15.32 11.18 21.50
C PRO A 254 -14.52 11.94 20.43
N PRO A 255 -14.20 13.24 20.66
CA PRO A 255 -13.59 14.10 19.65
C PRO A 255 -12.12 13.75 19.35
N VAL A 256 -11.72 14.05 18.11
CA VAL A 256 -10.36 13.82 17.60
C VAL A 256 -9.34 14.70 18.33
N SER A 257 -8.50 14.09 19.16
CA SER A 257 -7.42 14.78 19.86
C SER A 257 -6.19 14.96 18.97
N SER A 258 -5.92 16.21 18.58
CA SER A 258 -4.62 16.62 18.04
C SER A 258 -3.56 16.57 19.15
N ASN A 259 -2.43 15.89 18.95
CA ASN A 259 -1.30 15.99 19.87
C ASN A 259 0.04 16.13 19.11
N PRO A 260 0.91 17.11 19.44
CA PRO A 260 2.06 17.45 18.61
C PRO A 260 3.36 16.82 19.14
N THR A 261 3.93 15.90 18.38
CA THR A 261 5.36 15.57 18.47
C THR A 261 5.96 15.42 17.07
N ASP A 262 5.98 16.52 16.33
CA ASP A 262 6.94 16.69 15.25
C ASP A 262 8.33 16.93 15.88
N ARG A 263 9.19 15.91 15.80
CA ARG A 263 10.63 16.04 16.01
C ARG A 263 11.39 15.22 14.98
N GLY A 264 11.63 15.84 13.83
CA GLY A 264 12.89 15.72 13.10
C GLY A 264 13.24 14.32 12.61
N TYR A 265 12.60 13.88 11.52
CA TYR A 265 13.12 12.79 10.71
C TYR A 265 14.45 13.21 10.05
N GLN A 266 15.57 12.72 10.56
CA GLN A 266 16.86 12.77 9.87
C GLN A 266 16.93 11.65 8.82
N PRO A 267 17.25 11.93 7.55
CA PRO A 267 17.40 10.89 6.54
C PRO A 267 18.63 10.03 6.86
N TYR A 268 18.46 8.71 6.96
CA TYR A 268 19.58 7.81 7.19
C TYR A 268 20.41 7.62 5.92
N SER A 269 21.65 8.12 5.95
CA SER A 269 22.71 7.71 5.03
C SER A 269 22.98 6.22 5.18
N ALA A 270 23.08 5.50 4.06
CA ALA A 270 23.33 4.05 4.08
C ALA A 270 24.61 3.71 4.89
N PRO A 271 24.66 2.57 5.61
CA PRO A 271 25.87 2.17 6.29
C PRO A 271 26.91 1.76 5.25
N VAL A 272 28.13 2.26 5.39
CA VAL A 272 29.29 1.72 4.67
C VAL A 272 29.45 0.28 5.11
N THR A 273 29.19 -0.67 4.20
CA THR A 273 29.28 -2.10 4.51
C THR A 273 30.74 -2.53 4.52
N ASP A 274 31.25 -2.82 5.71
CA ASP A 274 32.55 -3.48 5.90
C ASP A 274 32.56 -4.82 5.13
N PRO A 275 33.42 -4.99 4.10
CA PRO A 275 33.45 -6.21 3.32
C PRO A 275 33.90 -7.44 4.12
N ALA A 276 34.58 -7.26 5.26
CA ALA A 276 35.06 -8.34 6.11
C ALA A 276 33.95 -9.05 6.92
N LYS A 277 32.73 -8.49 6.97
CA LYS A 277 31.59 -9.08 7.72
C LYS A 277 30.56 -9.81 6.87
N ARG A 278 30.86 -10.12 5.60
CA ARG A 278 29.98 -10.97 4.78
C ARG A 278 30.14 -12.43 5.19
N ILE A 279 29.06 -13.04 5.64
CA ILE A 279 28.95 -14.51 5.70
C ILE A 279 29.00 -15.01 4.24
N PRO A 280 29.90 -15.95 3.88
CA PRO A 280 29.97 -16.48 2.53
C PRO A 280 28.71 -17.31 2.20
N PRO A 281 28.27 -17.37 0.93
CA PRO A 281 27.17 -18.24 0.53
C PRO A 281 27.53 -19.71 0.80
N PRO A 282 26.55 -20.59 1.10
CA PRO A 282 26.80 -22.01 1.28
C PRO A 282 27.35 -22.62 -0.04
N PRO A 283 28.24 -23.62 0.05
CA PRO A 283 28.76 -24.28 -1.14
C PRO A 283 27.63 -25.02 -1.90
N PRO A 284 27.73 -25.14 -3.23
CA PRO A 284 26.79 -25.97 -4.00
C PRO A 284 26.86 -27.42 -3.51
N LYS A 285 25.70 -28.07 -3.42
CA LYS A 285 25.61 -29.51 -3.09
C LYS A 285 26.19 -30.35 -4.25
N PRO A 286 26.79 -31.52 -3.95
CA PRO A 286 27.35 -32.42 -4.94
C PRO A 286 26.29 -33.08 -5.83
#